data_AF-A0A7C1Z5W5-F1
#
_entry.id   AF-A0A7C1Z5W5-F1
#
_cell.length_a   1.000
_cell.length_b   1.000
_cell.length_c   1.000
_cell.angle_alpha   90.00
_cell.angle_beta   90.00
_cell.angle_gamma   90.00
#
_symmetry.space_group_name_H-M   'P 1'
#
loop_
_entity.id
_entity.type
_entity.pdbx_description
1 polymer ?
#
loop_
_entity_poly.entity_id
_entity_poly.type
_entity_poly.pdbx_seq_one_letter_code
_entity_poly.pdbx_strand_id
1 'polypeptide(L)'
;MFYLGKDQLTDKTQSLTATDHADWRKHFALLAKTSKYPALKAFYQAGVVTASTPISDVPMVALDFETTGLDSNRDSIVSIGLVDMSLTRIRCASARHWIVKPETQLHSRSVVVHGITHSAVADAPDLSTVIDELLLRLQGKIVVVHHSPIERGFLNAALKHHIHEGIEFPVIDTMALEARFSRKLSKSLWRYLMRRNLASIRLTDSRTRYHLPYYRQHNALTDALACAELLQAQCATHLTTDTLLNTIWS
;
A
#
# COMPACT_ATOMS: atom_id res chain seq x y z
N MET A 1 -3.79 23.27 1.35
CA MET A 1 -3.66 23.75 -0.04
C MET A 1 -2.22 23.55 -0.48
N PHE A 2 -1.92 22.48 -1.23
CA PHE A 2 -0.61 22.30 -1.86
C PHE A 2 -0.74 22.63 -3.34
N TYR A 3 -0.10 23.73 -3.74
CA TYR A 3 0.06 24.13 -5.13
C TYR A 3 1.14 23.24 -5.74
N LEU A 4 0.75 22.32 -6.62
CA LEU A 4 1.67 21.56 -7.47
C LEU A 4 1.98 22.45 -8.69
N GLY A 5 3.21 22.97 -8.75
CA GLY A 5 3.69 23.69 -9.93
C GLY A 5 3.76 22.75 -11.14
N LYS A 6 3.35 23.26 -12.31
CA LYS A 6 3.31 22.51 -13.58
C LYS A 6 4.67 21.91 -13.99
N ASP A 7 5.77 22.43 -13.47
CA ASP A 7 7.13 22.06 -13.90
C ASP A 7 7.68 20.80 -13.21
N GLN A 8 6.98 20.26 -12.21
CA GLN A 8 7.34 18.97 -11.57
C GLN A 8 6.68 17.75 -12.23
N LEU A 9 5.95 17.95 -13.34
CA LEU A 9 5.40 16.87 -14.19
C LEU A 9 6.32 16.54 -15.38
N THR A 10 7.62 16.84 -15.28
CA THR A 10 8.60 16.48 -16.31
C THR A 10 9.02 15.03 -16.16
N ASP A 11 8.22 14.20 -16.82
CA ASP A 11 8.52 12.93 -17.47
C ASP A 11 9.96 12.39 -17.30
N LYS A 12 10.15 11.60 -16.24
CA LYS A 12 10.96 10.40 -16.31
C LYS A 12 10.04 9.21 -16.08
N THR A 13 9.25 8.90 -17.09
CA THR A 13 8.70 7.56 -17.26
C THR A 13 9.88 6.59 -17.43
N GLN A 14 10.50 6.19 -16.32
CA GLN A 14 11.15 4.88 -16.28
C GLN A 14 10.02 3.89 -16.51
N SER A 15 9.98 3.41 -17.75
CA SER A 15 9.25 2.24 -18.20
C SER A 15 9.45 1.12 -17.18
N LEU A 16 8.58 1.04 -16.18
CA LEU A 16 8.22 -0.20 -15.52
C LEU A 16 7.56 -1.02 -16.62
N THR A 17 8.40 -1.76 -17.34
CA THR A 17 7.97 -2.75 -18.31
C THR A 17 6.87 -3.55 -17.63
N ALA A 18 5.68 -3.54 -18.24
CA ALA A 18 4.60 -4.47 -17.95
C ALA A 18 5.18 -5.87 -18.02
N THR A 19 5.63 -6.36 -16.87
CA THR A 19 6.26 -7.66 -16.75
C THR A 19 5.11 -8.63 -16.66
N ASP A 20 5.16 -9.67 -17.49
CA ASP A 20 4.34 -10.89 -17.40
C ASP A 20 3.89 -11.10 -15.96
N HIS A 21 2.59 -11.26 -15.71
CA HIS A 21 2.03 -11.51 -14.38
C HIS A 21 2.91 -12.53 -13.66
N ALA A 22 3.82 -12.03 -12.81
CA ALA A 22 4.91 -12.84 -12.33
C ALA A 22 4.30 -14.01 -11.57
N ASP A 23 4.80 -15.21 -11.81
CA ASP A 23 4.43 -16.36 -11.00
C ASP A 23 5.02 -16.14 -9.60
N TRP A 24 4.30 -15.37 -8.78
CA TRP A 24 4.74 -14.93 -7.46
C TRP A 24 5.08 -16.12 -6.56
N ARG A 25 4.50 -17.30 -6.79
CA ARG A 25 4.89 -18.52 -6.07
C ARG A 25 6.30 -18.97 -6.44
N LYS A 26 6.62 -19.04 -7.73
CA LYS A 26 7.99 -19.36 -8.17
C LYS A 26 8.98 -18.29 -7.71
N HIS A 27 8.60 -17.02 -7.78
CA HIS A 27 9.43 -15.91 -7.32
C HIS A 27 9.71 -15.97 -5.82
N PHE A 28 8.68 -16.16 -4.99
CA PHE A 28 8.85 -16.36 -3.54
C PHE A 28 9.69 -17.59 -3.24
N ALA A 29 9.54 -18.70 -3.98
CA ALA A 29 10.39 -19.88 -3.79
C ALA A 29 11.87 -19.61 -4.13
N LEU A 30 12.16 -18.72 -5.09
CA LEU A 30 13.52 -18.27 -5.39
C LEU A 30 14.06 -17.36 -4.28
N LEU A 31 13.28 -16.36 -3.87
CA LEU A 31 13.67 -15.42 -2.80
C LEU A 31 13.87 -16.14 -1.46
N ALA A 32 13.03 -17.12 -1.12
CA ALA A 32 13.20 -17.96 0.06
C ALA A 32 14.53 -18.74 0.09
N LYS A 33 15.11 -19.07 -1.07
CA LYS A 33 16.41 -19.75 -1.16
C LYS A 33 17.57 -18.79 -0.95
N THR A 34 17.43 -17.53 -1.38
CA THR A 34 18.50 -16.54 -1.35
C THR A 34 18.50 -15.66 -0.10
N SER A 35 17.33 -15.46 0.53
CA SER A 35 17.20 -14.72 1.79
C SER A 35 17.93 -15.41 2.93
N LYS A 36 18.72 -14.62 3.66
CA LYS A 36 19.51 -15.05 4.82
C LYS A 36 18.85 -14.59 6.12
N TYR A 37 18.16 -13.46 6.11
CA TYR A 37 17.51 -12.95 7.32
C TYR A 37 16.32 -13.85 7.70
N PRO A 38 16.27 -14.42 8.93
CA PRO A 38 15.30 -15.47 9.27
C PRO A 38 13.83 -15.09 9.07
N ALA A 39 13.41 -13.90 9.50
CA ALA A 39 12.01 -13.48 9.36
C ALA A 39 11.63 -13.21 7.89
N LEU A 40 12.56 -12.68 7.08
CA LEU A 40 12.34 -12.44 5.66
C LEU A 40 12.30 -13.76 4.88
N LYS A 41 13.17 -14.70 5.22
CA LYS A 41 13.11 -16.07 4.70
C LYS A 41 11.79 -16.75 5.04
N ALA A 42 11.32 -16.64 6.29
CA ALA A 42 10.02 -17.16 6.72
C ALA A 42 8.87 -16.48 5.96
N PHE A 43 8.95 -15.17 5.72
CA PHE A 43 8.00 -14.44 4.88
C PHE A 43 7.85 -15.07 3.49
N TYR A 44 8.95 -15.32 2.80
CA TYR A 44 8.90 -15.96 1.48
C TYR A 44 8.51 -17.44 1.53
N GLN A 45 8.92 -18.17 2.57
CA GLN A 45 8.57 -19.59 2.76
C GLN A 45 7.08 -19.82 3.05
N ALA A 46 6.41 -18.86 3.70
CA ALA A 46 4.95 -18.89 3.85
C ALA A 46 4.23 -18.90 2.50
N GLY A 47 4.90 -18.44 1.44
CA GLY A 47 4.37 -18.47 0.09
C GLY A 47 3.27 -17.44 -0.13
N VAL A 48 2.58 -17.61 -1.26
CA VAL A 48 1.48 -16.73 -1.66
C VAL A 48 0.45 -17.52 -2.47
N VAL A 49 -0.79 -17.05 -2.46
CA VAL A 49 -1.87 -17.61 -3.27
C VAL A 49 -1.58 -17.52 -4.77
N THR A 50 -2.28 -18.32 -5.60
CA THR A 50 -2.05 -18.28 -7.05
C THR A 50 -2.74 -17.07 -7.69
N ALA A 51 -2.20 -16.66 -8.84
CA ALA A 51 -2.85 -15.75 -9.79
C ALA A 51 -4.32 -16.11 -10.11
N SER A 52 -4.66 -17.40 -10.11
CA SER A 52 -5.98 -17.94 -10.40
C SER A 52 -6.89 -18.09 -9.17
N THR A 53 -6.46 -17.64 -8.00
CA THR A 53 -7.30 -17.68 -6.79
C THR A 53 -8.42 -16.63 -6.92
N PRO A 54 -9.70 -16.99 -6.71
CA PRO A 54 -10.80 -16.03 -6.61
C PRO A 54 -10.56 -15.01 -5.51
N ILE A 55 -10.83 -13.73 -5.74
CA ILE A 55 -10.59 -12.67 -4.74
C ILE A 55 -11.34 -12.91 -3.42
N SER A 56 -12.47 -13.62 -3.43
CA SER A 56 -13.19 -14.02 -2.21
C SER A 56 -12.36 -14.87 -1.25
N ASP A 57 -11.41 -15.64 -1.80
CA ASP A 57 -10.61 -16.63 -1.08
C ASP A 57 -9.21 -16.12 -0.78
N VAL A 58 -8.89 -14.88 -1.16
CA VAL A 58 -7.58 -14.29 -0.98
C VAL A 58 -7.44 -13.75 0.46
N PRO A 59 -6.50 -14.27 1.25
CA PRO A 59 -6.13 -13.65 2.52
C PRO A 59 -5.41 -12.33 2.25
N MET A 60 -5.89 -11.24 2.86
CA MET A 60 -5.41 -9.89 2.59
C MET A 60 -5.05 -9.16 3.89
N VAL A 61 -4.14 -8.20 3.77
CA VAL A 61 -3.80 -7.26 4.84
C VAL A 61 -3.71 -5.87 4.22
N ALA A 62 -4.51 -4.93 4.73
CA ALA A 62 -4.33 -3.54 4.36
C ALA A 62 -3.17 -2.94 5.14
N LEU A 63 -2.33 -2.17 4.47
CA LEU A 63 -1.12 -1.57 4.99
C LEU A 63 -1.06 -0.12 4.56
N ASP A 64 -0.57 0.74 5.45
CA ASP A 64 -0.27 2.14 5.15
C ASP A 64 0.91 2.60 6.01
N PHE A 65 1.69 3.56 5.50
CA PHE A 65 2.82 4.14 6.19
C PHE A 65 2.68 5.66 6.27
N GLU A 66 3.04 6.21 7.43
CA GLU A 66 3.43 7.61 7.52
C GLU A 66 4.95 7.72 7.44
N THR A 67 5.44 8.75 6.76
CA THR A 67 6.85 8.91 6.42
C THR A 67 7.32 10.35 6.66
N THR A 68 8.64 10.56 6.77
CA THR A 68 9.24 11.90 6.90
C THR A 68 9.07 12.75 5.63
N GLY A 69 8.86 12.10 4.48
CA GLY A 69 8.70 12.70 3.16
C GLY A 69 8.28 11.65 2.13
N LEU A 70 8.46 11.90 0.84
CA LEU A 70 7.91 11.06 -0.24
C LEU A 70 8.96 10.24 -1.01
N ASP A 71 10.25 10.41 -0.72
CA ASP A 71 11.32 9.72 -1.43
C ASP A 71 12.00 8.69 -0.53
N SER A 72 11.67 7.41 -0.75
CA SER A 72 12.18 6.27 0.03
C SER A 72 13.71 6.14 0.07
N ASN A 73 14.46 6.86 -0.78
CA ASN A 73 15.93 6.87 -0.71
C ASN A 73 16.49 7.88 0.29
N ARG A 74 15.68 8.89 0.69
CA ARG A 74 16.10 9.96 1.60
C ARG A 74 15.25 10.07 2.86
N ASP A 75 14.04 9.50 2.83
CA ASP A 75 13.03 9.62 3.85
C ASP A 75 12.84 8.30 4.58
N SER A 76 12.34 8.38 5.82
CA SER A 76 12.13 7.22 6.68
C SER A 76 10.66 6.99 6.99
N ILE A 77 10.32 5.75 7.34
CA ILE A 77 9.03 5.41 7.95
C ILE A 77 9.00 5.96 9.38
N VAL A 78 7.87 6.54 9.78
CA VAL A 78 7.63 7.02 11.17
C VAL A 78 6.44 6.33 11.81
N SER A 79 5.54 5.76 11.03
CA SER A 79 4.42 4.97 11.56
C SER A 79 3.94 3.94 10.55
N ILE A 80 3.48 2.80 11.07
CA ILE A 80 3.03 1.64 10.31
C ILE A 80 1.66 1.23 10.81
N GLY A 81 0.67 1.19 9.93
CA GLY A 81 -0.67 0.73 10.23
C GLY A 81 -1.03 -0.46 9.38
N LEU A 82 -1.57 -1.51 9.99
CA LEU A 82 -2.09 -2.66 9.26
C LEU A 82 -3.33 -3.27 9.88
N VAL A 83 -4.16 -3.91 9.05
CA VAL A 83 -5.33 -4.66 9.49
C VAL A 83 -5.64 -5.80 8.52
N ASP A 84 -5.89 -7.00 9.06
CA ASP A 84 -6.27 -8.15 8.23
C ASP A 84 -7.68 -7.96 7.67
N MET A 85 -7.86 -8.36 6.41
CA MET A 85 -9.13 -8.25 5.72
C MET A 85 -9.41 -9.45 4.79
N SER A 86 -10.68 -9.60 4.45
CA SER A 86 -11.17 -10.35 3.29
C SER A 86 -12.17 -9.46 2.54
N LEU A 87 -12.75 -9.95 1.45
CA LEU A 87 -13.83 -9.21 0.77
C LEU A 87 -15.06 -8.94 1.64
N THR A 88 -15.32 -9.78 2.63
CA THR A 88 -16.55 -9.73 3.44
C THR A 88 -16.33 -9.19 4.85
N ARG A 89 -15.08 -9.08 5.31
CA ARG A 89 -14.78 -8.68 6.69
C ARG A 89 -13.42 -8.02 6.82
N ILE A 90 -13.39 -6.89 7.54
CA ILE A 90 -12.17 -6.30 8.09
C ILE A 90 -12.07 -6.75 9.55
N ARG A 91 -10.92 -7.30 9.96
CA ARG A 91 -10.72 -7.88 11.28
C ARG A 91 -10.04 -6.87 12.20
N CYS A 92 -10.78 -5.90 12.73
CA CYS A 92 -10.21 -4.84 13.56
C CYS A 92 -9.44 -5.35 14.79
N ALA A 93 -9.77 -6.54 15.33
CA ALA A 93 -9.01 -7.16 16.42
C ALA A 93 -7.57 -7.56 16.03
N SER A 94 -7.27 -7.69 14.73
CA SER A 94 -5.93 -7.94 14.20
C SER A 94 -5.13 -6.66 13.95
N ALA A 95 -5.78 -5.50 14.09
CA ALA A 95 -5.18 -4.21 13.78
C ALA A 95 -3.91 -4.00 14.58
N ARG A 96 -2.89 -3.47 13.93
CA ARG A 96 -1.66 -3.03 14.57
C ARG A 96 -1.25 -1.68 14.08
N HIS A 97 -0.71 -0.92 15.02
CA HIS A 97 -0.15 0.39 14.78
C HIS A 97 1.17 0.47 15.53
N TRP A 98 2.21 0.88 14.83
CA TRP A 98 3.50 1.21 15.41
C TRP A 98 3.82 2.65 15.05
N ILE A 99 4.32 3.40 16.03
CA ILE A 99 5.14 4.59 15.79
C ILE A 99 6.58 4.11 15.93
N VAL A 100 7.44 4.46 14.99
CA VAL A 100 8.84 4.06 14.98
C VAL A 100 9.72 5.29 14.88
N LYS A 101 10.92 5.18 15.45
CA LYS A 101 11.93 6.22 15.33
C LYS A 101 12.46 6.24 13.90
N PRO A 102 12.41 7.38 13.18
CA PRO A 102 12.97 7.49 11.84
C PRO A 102 14.50 7.60 11.89
N GLU A 103 15.16 7.11 10.84
CA GLU A 103 16.60 7.31 10.62
C GLU A 103 16.94 8.74 10.19
N THR A 104 15.96 9.42 9.60
CA THR A 104 16.09 10.77 9.06
C THR A 104 15.38 11.77 9.97
N GLN A 105 15.80 13.04 9.91
CA GLN A 105 15.14 14.09 10.67
C GLN A 105 13.69 14.26 10.21
N LEU A 106 12.77 14.41 11.18
CA LEU A 106 11.40 14.80 10.90
C LEU A 106 11.37 16.18 10.25
N HIS A 107 10.70 16.29 9.11
CA HIS A 107 10.42 17.57 8.49
C HIS A 107 9.18 18.20 9.12
N SER A 108 9.23 19.49 9.46
CA SER A 108 8.09 20.21 10.03
C SER A 108 6.81 20.06 9.19
N ARG A 109 6.97 19.96 7.87
CA ARG A 109 5.88 19.71 6.93
C ARG A 109 5.22 18.34 7.11
N SER A 110 5.97 17.26 7.39
CA SER A 110 5.38 15.94 7.62
C SER A 110 4.64 15.91 8.96
N VAL A 111 5.21 16.53 10.00
CA VAL A 111 4.57 16.67 11.32
C VAL A 111 3.21 17.37 11.22
N VAL A 112 3.08 18.42 10.40
CA VAL A 112 1.80 19.10 10.17
C VAL A 112 0.76 18.20 9.48
N VAL A 113 1.22 17.24 8.67
CA VAL A 113 0.37 16.31 7.92
C VAL A 113 -0.12 15.19 8.84
N HIS A 114 0.78 14.38 9.39
CA HIS A 114 0.44 13.17 10.16
C HIS A 114 0.32 13.39 11.68
N GLY A 115 0.74 14.55 12.20
CA GLY A 115 0.62 14.89 13.62
C GLY A 115 1.55 14.11 14.55
N ILE A 116 2.49 13.33 14.01
CA ILE A 116 3.49 12.58 14.81
C ILE A 116 4.63 13.56 15.10
N THR A 117 4.82 13.88 16.37
CA THR A 117 5.75 14.92 16.81
C THR A 117 7.15 14.37 17.06
N HIS A 118 8.12 15.27 17.18
CA HIS A 118 9.48 14.94 17.59
C HIS A 118 9.52 14.17 18.92
N SER A 119 8.68 14.55 19.88
CA SER A 119 8.56 13.83 21.16
C SER A 119 8.00 12.42 20.97
N ALA A 120 6.97 12.25 20.12
CA ALA A 120 6.38 10.94 19.86
C ALA A 120 7.38 9.95 19.23
N VAL A 121 8.25 10.42 18.33
CA VAL A 121 9.28 9.55 17.72
C VAL A 121 10.53 9.37 18.58
N ALA A 122 10.82 10.31 19.51
CA ALA A 122 12.01 10.22 20.37
C ALA A 122 11.94 9.01 21.31
N ASP A 123 10.73 8.71 21.81
CA ASP A 123 10.46 7.58 22.71
C ASP A 123 10.03 6.31 21.94
N ALA A 124 9.91 6.39 20.62
CA ALA A 124 9.49 5.27 19.78
C ALA A 124 10.62 4.23 19.61
N PRO A 125 10.27 2.94 19.48
CA PRO A 125 11.25 1.91 19.17
C PRO A 125 11.89 2.11 17.80
N ASP A 126 13.09 1.58 17.63
CA ASP A 126 13.76 1.47 16.34
C ASP A 126 12.98 0.54 15.41
N LEU A 127 12.94 0.86 14.11
CA LEU A 127 12.21 0.06 13.13
C LEU A 127 12.71 -1.40 13.08
N SER A 128 14.01 -1.63 13.30
CA SER A 128 14.60 -2.99 13.35
C SER A 128 13.90 -3.91 14.35
N THR A 129 13.37 -3.37 15.45
CA THR A 129 12.67 -4.16 16.48
C THR A 129 11.25 -4.58 16.05
N VAL A 130 10.71 -3.96 15.00
CA VAL A 130 9.35 -4.19 14.49
C VAL A 130 9.35 -5.05 13.22
N ILE A 131 10.47 -5.11 12.48
CA ILE A 131 10.58 -5.82 11.20
C ILE A 131 10.10 -7.28 11.28
N ASP A 132 10.54 -8.02 12.29
CA ASP A 132 10.20 -9.44 12.44
C ASP A 132 8.69 -9.64 12.61
N GLU A 133 8.06 -8.82 13.45
CA GLU A 133 6.61 -8.89 13.66
C GLU A 133 5.84 -8.41 12.44
N LEU A 134 6.31 -7.36 11.76
CA LEU A 134 5.71 -6.87 10.53
C LEU A 134 5.71 -7.97 9.47
N LEU A 135 6.86 -8.58 9.19
CA LEU A 135 6.99 -9.67 8.22
C LEU A 135 6.12 -10.87 8.58
N LEU A 136 6.05 -11.22 9.86
CA LEU A 136 5.15 -12.26 10.35
C LEU A 136 3.67 -11.93 10.06
N ARG A 137 3.27 -10.67 10.20
CA ARG A 137 1.88 -10.25 9.92
C ARG A 137 1.55 -10.23 8.43
N LEU A 138 2.53 -10.02 7.56
CA LEU A 138 2.35 -10.05 6.09
C LEU A 138 2.39 -11.46 5.50
N GLN A 139 2.91 -12.45 6.24
CA GLN A 139 3.05 -13.84 5.77
C GLN A 139 1.74 -14.41 5.19
N GLY A 140 1.85 -14.98 3.99
CA GLY A 140 0.75 -15.68 3.32
C GLY A 140 -0.41 -14.78 2.88
N LYS A 141 -0.28 -13.45 2.94
CA LYS A 141 -1.34 -12.48 2.61
C LYS A 141 -0.94 -11.61 1.42
N ILE A 142 -1.95 -11.12 0.71
CA ILE A 142 -1.77 -10.06 -0.29
C ILE A 142 -1.88 -8.71 0.40
N VAL A 143 -0.88 -7.87 0.15
CA VAL A 143 -0.84 -6.52 0.72
C VAL A 143 -1.76 -5.61 -0.09
N VAL A 144 -2.65 -4.91 0.61
CA VAL A 144 -3.60 -3.95 0.03
C VAL A 144 -3.14 -2.56 0.44
N VAL A 145 -2.89 -1.71 -0.55
CA VAL A 145 -2.36 -0.35 -0.35
C VAL A 145 -3.09 0.63 -1.25
N HIS A 146 -3.03 1.91 -0.90
CA HIS A 146 -3.60 2.93 -1.77
C HIS A 146 -2.67 3.35 -2.89
N HIS A 147 -1.35 3.40 -2.68
CA HIS A 147 -0.41 3.79 -3.71
C HIS A 147 0.91 3.04 -3.60
N SER A 148 0.95 1.87 -4.23
CA SER A 148 2.00 0.87 -4.06
C SER A 148 3.45 1.32 -4.24
N PRO A 149 3.81 2.33 -5.07
CA PRO A 149 5.18 2.81 -5.13
C PRO A 149 5.72 3.31 -3.78
N ILE A 150 4.86 3.87 -2.93
CA ILE A 150 5.25 4.35 -1.60
C ILE A 150 5.53 3.15 -0.70
N GLU A 151 4.56 2.27 -0.45
CA GLU A 151 4.76 1.19 0.53
C GLU A 151 5.83 0.20 0.08
N ARG A 152 5.90 -0.14 -1.22
CA ARG A 152 6.99 -0.98 -1.75
C ARG A 152 8.35 -0.30 -1.60
N GLY A 153 8.44 0.98 -1.96
CA GLY A 153 9.69 1.74 -1.91
C GLY A 153 10.23 1.85 -0.49
N PHE A 154 9.40 2.32 0.43
CA PHE A 154 9.78 2.54 1.84
C PHE A 154 10.09 1.22 2.56
N LEU A 155 9.28 0.17 2.39
CA LEU A 155 9.57 -1.11 3.06
C LEU A 155 10.85 -1.75 2.53
N ASN A 156 11.08 -1.70 1.22
CA ASN A 156 12.32 -2.21 0.62
C ASN A 156 13.56 -1.42 1.05
N ALA A 157 13.47 -0.08 1.10
CA ALA A 157 14.57 0.76 1.59
C ALA A 157 14.88 0.48 3.06
N ALA A 158 13.85 0.39 3.90
CA ALA A 158 13.99 0.06 5.31
C ALA A 158 14.66 -1.31 5.53
N LEU A 159 14.21 -2.35 4.85
CA LEU A 159 14.80 -3.69 4.99
C LEU A 159 16.26 -3.72 4.50
N LYS A 160 16.58 -3.05 3.39
CA LYS A 160 17.98 -2.92 2.93
C LYS A 160 18.87 -2.23 3.95
N HIS A 161 18.33 -1.23 4.65
CA HIS A 161 19.05 -0.50 5.68
C HIS A 161 19.30 -1.37 6.93
N HIS A 162 18.25 -1.94 7.51
CA HIS A 162 18.33 -2.61 8.81
C HIS A 162 18.79 -4.07 8.75
N ILE A 163 18.47 -4.79 7.67
CA ILE A 163 18.75 -6.23 7.55
C ILE A 163 19.56 -6.60 6.30
N HIS A 164 20.02 -5.60 5.54
CA HIS A 164 20.87 -5.76 4.34
C HIS A 164 20.27 -6.64 3.23
N GLU A 165 18.94 -6.78 3.20
CA GLU A 165 18.20 -7.53 2.18
C GLU A 165 16.99 -6.72 1.69
N GLY A 166 16.63 -6.88 0.42
CA GLY A 166 15.42 -6.23 -0.14
C GLY A 166 14.18 -7.10 0.02
N ILE A 167 13.00 -6.48 -0.17
CA ILE A 167 11.72 -7.19 -0.20
C ILE A 167 10.93 -6.91 -1.47
N GLU A 168 10.30 -7.96 -1.99
CA GLU A 168 9.36 -7.91 -3.10
C GLU A 168 8.11 -8.71 -2.73
N PHE A 169 6.92 -8.17 -3.03
CA PHE A 169 5.66 -8.81 -2.69
C PHE A 169 4.52 -8.31 -3.58
N PRO A 170 3.52 -9.16 -3.90
CA PRO A 170 2.36 -8.75 -4.68
C PRO A 170 1.49 -7.77 -3.90
N VAL A 171 0.89 -6.81 -4.62
CA VAL A 171 0.02 -5.80 -4.03
C VAL A 171 -1.27 -5.66 -4.81
N ILE A 172 -2.36 -5.34 -4.11
CA ILE A 172 -3.57 -4.76 -4.70
C ILE A 172 -3.52 -3.26 -4.44
N ASP A 173 -3.38 -2.49 -5.52
CA ASP A 173 -3.29 -1.03 -5.49
C ASP A 173 -4.68 -0.42 -5.77
N THR A 174 -5.32 0.12 -4.73
CA THR A 174 -6.68 0.66 -4.84
C THR A 174 -6.75 1.94 -5.67
N MET A 175 -5.69 2.74 -5.74
CA MET A 175 -5.62 3.90 -6.65
C MET A 175 -5.55 3.45 -8.12
N ALA A 176 -4.75 2.43 -8.42
CA ALA A 176 -4.65 1.85 -9.76
C ALA A 176 -5.98 1.24 -10.21
N LEU A 177 -6.67 0.53 -9.32
CA LEU A 177 -8.03 0.03 -9.55
C LEU A 177 -8.99 1.18 -9.85
N GLU A 178 -8.97 2.24 -9.04
CA GLU A 178 -9.83 3.40 -9.22
C GLU A 178 -9.60 4.11 -10.56
N ALA A 179 -8.34 4.31 -10.94
CA ALA A 179 -7.96 4.87 -12.22
C ALA A 179 -8.42 3.99 -13.39
N ARG A 180 -8.39 2.66 -13.22
CA ARG A 180 -8.87 1.71 -14.23
C ARG A 180 -10.40 1.75 -14.38
N PHE A 181 -11.15 1.75 -13.28
CA PHE A 181 -12.61 1.82 -13.31
C PHE A 181 -13.12 3.17 -13.83
N SER A 182 -12.48 4.26 -13.41
CA SER A 182 -12.79 5.62 -13.89
C SER A 182 -12.60 5.77 -15.40
N ARG A 183 -11.53 5.18 -15.97
CA ARG A 183 -11.29 5.17 -17.42
C ARG A 183 -12.36 4.39 -18.19
N LYS A 184 -12.82 3.25 -17.68
CA LYS A 184 -13.90 2.47 -18.32
C LYS A 184 -15.20 3.28 -18.40
N LEU A 185 -15.54 4.01 -17.34
CA LEU A 185 -16.72 4.90 -17.31
C LEU A 185 -16.57 6.14 -18.22
N SER A 186 -15.35 6.50 -18.61
CA SER A 186 -15.02 7.73 -19.36
C SER A 186 -15.16 7.63 -20.88
N LYS A 187 -15.50 6.45 -21.43
CA LYS A 187 -15.69 6.28 -22.88
C LYS A 187 -16.99 6.88 -23.43
N SER A 188 -17.82 7.51 -22.60
CA SER A 188 -19.01 8.22 -23.07
C SER A 188 -18.62 9.57 -23.67
N LEU A 189 -18.94 9.77 -24.97
CA LEU A 189 -18.70 11.00 -25.75
C LEU A 189 -19.12 12.29 -25.01
N TRP A 190 -20.13 12.20 -24.15
CA TRP A 190 -20.63 13.30 -23.32
C TRP A 190 -19.58 13.91 -22.40
N ARG A 191 -18.61 13.13 -21.90
CA ARG A 191 -17.61 13.62 -20.95
C ARG A 191 -16.47 14.40 -21.64
N TYR A 192 -16.15 14.03 -22.89
CA TYR A 192 -15.25 14.80 -23.76
C TYR A 192 -15.83 16.19 -24.08
N LEU A 193 -17.13 16.25 -24.36
CA LEU A 193 -17.84 17.50 -24.61
C LEU A 193 -17.92 18.40 -23.36
N MET A 194 -18.01 17.79 -22.16
CA MET A 194 -18.27 18.50 -20.90
C MET A 194 -17.01 18.98 -20.14
N ARG A 195 -15.79 18.87 -20.67
CA ARG A 195 -14.54 19.41 -20.07
C ARG A 195 -14.42 19.19 -18.54
N ARG A 196 -14.89 18.05 -18.01
CA ARG A 196 -14.82 17.79 -16.56
C ARG A 196 -13.37 17.49 -16.19
N ASN A 197 -12.83 18.25 -15.23
CA ASN A 197 -11.53 17.98 -14.61
C ASN A 197 -11.44 16.51 -14.19
N LEU A 198 -10.28 15.88 -14.41
CA LEU A 198 -10.00 14.52 -13.95
C LEU A 198 -10.31 14.45 -12.46
N ALA A 199 -11.20 13.53 -12.08
CA ALA A 199 -11.55 13.34 -10.67
C ALA A 199 -10.30 12.88 -9.91
N SER A 200 -10.05 13.48 -8.76
CA SER A 200 -8.95 13.07 -7.88
C SER A 200 -9.12 11.61 -7.48
N ILE A 201 -8.04 10.83 -7.58
CA ILE A 201 -7.98 9.41 -7.23
C ILE A 201 -7.36 9.17 -5.86
N ARG A 202 -7.18 10.23 -5.05
CA ARG A 202 -6.73 10.12 -3.66
C ARG A 202 -7.73 9.31 -2.83
N LEU A 203 -7.26 8.78 -1.70
CA LEU A 203 -8.01 7.84 -0.88
C LEU A 203 -9.37 8.39 -0.48
N THR A 204 -9.42 9.58 0.12
CA THR A 204 -10.69 10.19 0.56
C THR A 204 -11.61 10.56 -0.60
N ASP A 205 -11.07 11.07 -1.70
CA ASP A 205 -11.88 11.41 -2.88
C ASP A 205 -12.50 10.16 -3.50
N SER A 206 -11.76 9.05 -3.50
CA SER A 206 -12.21 7.74 -3.96
C SER A 206 -13.28 7.17 -3.02
N ARG A 207 -13.04 7.18 -1.70
CA ARG A 207 -14.01 6.76 -0.68
C ARG A 207 -15.33 7.52 -0.76
N THR A 208 -15.26 8.83 -1.01
CA THR A 208 -16.46 9.68 -1.14
C THR A 208 -17.35 9.24 -2.30
N ARG A 209 -16.77 8.75 -3.41
CA ARG A 209 -17.54 8.23 -4.56
C ARG A 209 -18.33 6.97 -4.25
N TYR A 210 -17.89 6.18 -3.28
CA TYR A 210 -18.60 4.99 -2.80
C TYR A 210 -19.43 5.26 -1.54
N HIS A 211 -19.63 6.54 -1.16
CA HIS A 211 -20.40 6.94 0.01
C HIS A 211 -19.89 6.34 1.34
N LEU A 212 -18.58 6.08 1.43
CA LEU A 212 -17.94 5.58 2.65
C LEU A 212 -17.77 6.71 3.69
N PRO A 213 -17.77 6.38 5.00
CA PRO A 213 -17.64 7.36 6.06
C PRO A 213 -16.31 8.12 5.99
N TYR A 214 -16.34 9.38 6.42
CA TYR A 214 -15.14 10.20 6.52
C TYR A 214 -14.31 9.80 7.75
N TYR A 215 -13.01 9.62 7.54
CA TYR A 215 -12.03 9.49 8.61
C TYR A 215 -11.00 10.61 8.51
N ARG A 216 -10.41 10.96 9.66
CA ARG A 216 -9.27 11.86 9.69
C ARG A 216 -8.09 11.18 8.98
N GLN A 217 -7.56 11.86 7.97
CA GLN A 217 -6.41 11.41 7.20
C GLN A 217 -5.11 11.52 8.01
N HIS A 218 -4.09 10.84 7.51
CA HIS A 218 -2.71 10.93 7.96
C HIS A 218 -2.51 10.27 9.33
N ASN A 219 -3.14 9.12 9.48
CA ASN A 219 -2.86 8.17 10.55
C ASN A 219 -2.82 6.78 9.91
N ALA A 220 -1.62 6.19 9.86
CA ALA A 220 -1.39 4.94 9.15
C ALA A 220 -2.44 3.84 9.42
N LEU A 221 -2.86 3.62 10.68
CA LEU A 221 -3.85 2.58 10.95
C LEU A 221 -5.25 2.95 10.41
N THR A 222 -5.64 4.22 10.58
CA THR A 222 -6.91 4.72 10.06
C THR A 222 -6.94 4.68 8.53
N ASP A 223 -5.82 5.02 7.88
CA ASP A 223 -5.68 5.01 6.43
C ASP A 223 -5.60 3.57 5.87
N ALA A 224 -4.96 2.63 6.58
CA ALA A 224 -5.03 1.20 6.25
C ALA A 224 -6.46 0.65 6.33
N LEU A 225 -7.20 0.98 7.40
CA LEU A 225 -8.62 0.65 7.52
C LEU A 225 -9.43 1.28 6.38
N ALA A 226 -9.16 2.54 6.07
CA ALA A 226 -9.84 3.27 5.01
C ALA A 226 -9.57 2.66 3.62
N CYS A 227 -8.35 2.15 3.40
CA CYS A 227 -7.96 1.43 2.20
C CYS A 227 -8.68 0.09 2.09
N ALA A 228 -8.78 -0.66 3.19
CA ALA A 228 -9.51 -1.93 3.25
C ALA A 228 -10.99 -1.77 2.87
N GLU A 229 -11.68 -0.78 3.45
CA GLU A 229 -13.07 -0.45 3.12
C GLU A 229 -13.22 -0.02 1.65
N LEU A 230 -12.27 0.77 1.13
CA LEU A 230 -12.28 1.19 -0.27
C LEU A 230 -12.18 -0.03 -1.20
N LEU A 231 -11.28 -0.98 -0.92
CA LEU A 231 -11.16 -2.19 -1.73
C LEU A 231 -12.46 -3.00 -1.71
N GLN A 232 -13.09 -3.19 -0.55
CA GLN A 232 -14.38 -3.89 -0.46
C GLN A 232 -15.45 -3.19 -1.31
N ALA A 233 -15.55 -1.87 -1.25
CA ALA A 233 -16.51 -1.10 -2.03
C ALA A 233 -16.23 -1.15 -3.55
N GLN A 234 -14.97 -1.05 -3.95
CA GLN A 234 -14.53 -1.20 -5.34
C GLN A 234 -14.89 -2.58 -5.87
N CYS A 235 -14.65 -3.64 -5.09
CA CYS A 235 -14.98 -5.00 -5.48
C CYS A 235 -16.50 -5.20 -5.58
N ALA A 236 -17.26 -4.75 -4.59
CA ALA A 236 -18.73 -4.86 -4.60
C ALA A 236 -19.38 -4.10 -5.76
N THR A 237 -18.76 -3.01 -6.23
CA THR A 237 -19.31 -2.17 -7.31
C THR A 237 -18.89 -2.66 -8.71
N HIS A 238 -17.66 -3.18 -8.84
CA HIS A 238 -17.05 -3.37 -10.16
C HIS A 238 -16.63 -4.80 -10.49
N LEU A 239 -16.59 -5.71 -9.50
CA LEU A 239 -16.09 -7.06 -9.64
C LEU A 239 -17.12 -8.08 -9.14
N THR A 240 -16.86 -9.36 -9.42
CA THR A 240 -17.58 -10.50 -8.83
C THR A 240 -16.68 -11.19 -7.81
N THR A 241 -17.26 -11.98 -6.90
CA THR A 241 -16.50 -12.77 -5.91
C THR A 241 -15.50 -13.73 -6.58
N ASP A 242 -15.85 -14.23 -7.77
CA ASP A 242 -15.03 -15.17 -8.56
C ASP A 242 -13.95 -14.48 -9.41
N THR A 243 -13.84 -13.15 -9.32
CA THR A 243 -12.81 -12.41 -10.05
C THR A 243 -11.42 -12.91 -9.65
N LEU A 244 -10.62 -13.34 -10.64
CA LEU A 244 -9.30 -13.89 -10.39
C LEU A 244 -8.31 -12.80 -9.96
N LEU A 245 -7.44 -13.15 -9.01
CA LEU A 245 -6.47 -12.24 -8.42
C LEU A 245 -5.52 -11.59 -9.44
N ASN A 246 -5.14 -12.31 -10.50
CA ASN A 246 -4.32 -11.77 -11.59
C ASN A 246 -4.92 -10.57 -12.31
N THR A 247 -6.22 -10.38 -12.21
CA THR A 247 -6.89 -9.24 -12.84
C THR A 247 -6.75 -7.96 -12.03
N ILE A 248 -6.27 -7.99 -10.78
CA ILE A 248 -6.32 -6.83 -9.88
C ILE A 248 -5.00 -6.53 -9.16
N TRP A 249 -4.12 -7.52 -9.01
CA TRP A 249 -2.84 -7.33 -8.35
C TRP A 249 -1.73 -6.94 -9.34
N SER A 250 -0.63 -6.42 -8.81
CA SER A 250 0.61 -6.12 -9.53
C SER A 250 1.84 -6.46 -8.67
#